data_AF-A0A5B9GLX0-F1
#
_entry.id   AF-A0A5B9GLX0-F1
#
_cell.length_a   1.000
_cell.length_b   1.000
_cell.length_c   1.000
_cell.angle_alpha   90.00
_cell.angle_beta   90.00
_cell.angle_gamma   90.00
#
_symmetry.space_group_name_H-M   'P 1'
#
loop_
_entity.id
_entity.type
_entity.pdbx_description
1 polymer ?
#
loop_
_entity_poly.entity_id
_entity_poly.type
_entity_poly.pdbx_seq_one_letter_code
_entity_poly.pdbx_strand_id
1 'polypeptide(L)'
;MTFEGKAMENFYKIIDHFGREIGLNTDGTLAPKKDNKDCSDVFLFISSRNQNIGYIIPESKRKVFCADDPFGECVYSLNVFYANVNQVAFTDVSNGFFLTSVDWGWLTFEARNMQEWELFTLRKIEYSCIAEKKYVVEVVHSIENFLENYSCFSELSSEQEKKSIILGFFAHIRHIKLEELEQICSHISRDTEWVNIICDQDQSIWSSFGLKPLTTWLNNRNTKPTSYIVGKDFDFLSDEIVPFDGYGTRSASATETIVRTIRALVKPTHDFCVLATARNEGIYLAEWVSYYKSIGFDGIYLYINDCEDNSRGILSSLEQEDYLEFFETVSKDGVNVQGKAYAHALSFLPQILNYRWVLIVDLDELFVYDKKQFKDLKSYFEFLEKKQVDTVAFDWINIGSNKQITWSEEPYFDRFSNKGFLEHEKLKTIFRPAKAAKSYPHFPVEFDNYSFIRRNSVGNLLKTRQNEEKHGPLGKHLNDAPDSRFAVIYHYYFKSIEEFIWKSARNRGDHPKNTDFLNTSFNEILVTWFLEHFEAENTVTSDSLSFPDISFLRDHFYEEYEKMLSIPTVKYEISINVDIFKNKLDTLLQKISQRKEFLGENQIKMLSMLEK
;
A
#
# COMPACT_ATOMS: atom_id res chain seq x y z
N MET A 1 -52.43 -8.14 2.00
CA MET A 1 -51.25 -8.18 1.13
C MET A 1 -50.05 -8.17 2.06
N THR A 2 -49.42 -9.33 2.25
CA THR A 2 -48.16 -9.45 3.01
C THR A 2 -47.09 -8.58 2.34
N PHE A 3 -46.09 -8.17 3.11
CA PHE A 3 -44.94 -7.36 2.69
C PHE A 3 -44.30 -7.87 1.38
N GLU A 4 -44.39 -9.18 1.13
CA GLU A 4 -43.97 -9.90 -0.09
C GLU A 4 -44.56 -9.35 -1.40
N GLY A 5 -45.74 -8.70 -1.39
CA GLY A 5 -46.41 -8.28 -2.62
C GLY A 5 -45.95 -6.95 -3.21
N LYS A 6 -45.56 -5.96 -2.38
CA LYS A 6 -45.25 -4.58 -2.84
C LYS A 6 -43.78 -4.33 -3.15
N ALA A 7 -42.86 -5.04 -2.48
CA ALA A 7 -41.42 -4.93 -2.77
C ALA A 7 -41.04 -5.56 -4.11
N MET A 8 -41.84 -6.49 -4.62
CA MET A 8 -41.49 -7.39 -5.72
C MET A 8 -41.88 -6.89 -7.13
N GLU A 9 -42.38 -5.66 -7.26
CA GLU A 9 -42.89 -5.15 -8.55
C GLU A 9 -41.86 -4.36 -9.38
N ASN A 10 -40.67 -4.07 -8.86
CA ASN A 10 -39.70 -3.17 -9.49
C ASN A 10 -38.49 -3.90 -10.08
N PHE A 11 -38.76 -4.95 -10.86
CA PHE A 11 -37.73 -5.67 -11.60
C PHE A 11 -37.74 -5.29 -13.07
N TYR A 12 -36.54 -5.18 -13.64
CA TYR A 12 -36.34 -4.77 -15.02
C TYR A 12 -35.25 -5.59 -15.70
N LYS A 13 -35.43 -5.84 -16.99
CA LYS A 13 -34.32 -6.15 -17.90
C LYS A 13 -33.77 -4.83 -18.43
N ILE A 14 -32.45 -4.75 -18.52
CA ILE A 14 -31.74 -3.63 -19.11
C ILE A 14 -31.59 -3.92 -20.61
N ILE A 15 -32.02 -2.99 -21.45
CA ILE A 15 -31.89 -3.06 -22.90
C ILE A 15 -31.01 -1.89 -23.33
N ASP A 16 -29.93 -2.14 -24.05
CA ASP A 16 -29.09 -1.05 -24.57
C ASP A 16 -29.76 -0.31 -25.74
N HIS A 17 -29.12 0.76 -26.18
CA HIS A 17 -29.54 1.55 -27.33
C HIS A 17 -29.79 0.73 -28.60
N PHE A 18 -29.05 -0.37 -28.80
CA PHE A 18 -29.16 -1.24 -29.97
C PHE A 18 -30.25 -2.32 -29.84
N GLY A 19 -31.06 -2.27 -28.77
CA GLY A 19 -32.14 -3.21 -28.53
C GLY A 19 -31.68 -4.56 -27.97
N ARG A 20 -30.44 -4.67 -27.49
CA ARG A 20 -29.88 -5.92 -26.94
C ARG A 20 -30.11 -5.99 -25.44
N GLU A 21 -30.59 -7.13 -24.96
CA GLU A 21 -30.71 -7.39 -23.53
C GLU A 21 -29.32 -7.58 -22.91
N ILE A 22 -29.11 -7.02 -21.73
CA ILE A 22 -27.86 -7.14 -21.00
C ILE A 22 -27.86 -8.40 -20.15
N GLY A 23 -26.71 -9.07 -20.12
CA GLY A 23 -26.47 -10.24 -19.28
C GLY A 23 -25.07 -10.22 -18.69
N LEU A 24 -24.70 -11.35 -18.08
CA LEU A 24 -23.40 -11.57 -17.47
C LEU A 24 -22.62 -12.65 -18.22
N ASN A 25 -21.45 -12.30 -18.72
CA ASN A 25 -20.53 -13.23 -19.36
C ASN A 25 -19.96 -14.25 -18.37
N THR A 26 -19.30 -15.27 -18.91
CA THR A 26 -18.71 -16.34 -18.10
C THR A 26 -17.64 -15.85 -17.13
N ASP A 27 -16.91 -14.79 -17.50
CA ASP A 27 -15.89 -14.12 -16.69
C ASP A 27 -16.46 -13.12 -15.67
N GLY A 28 -17.79 -12.92 -15.64
CA GLY A 28 -18.46 -11.99 -14.74
C GLY A 28 -18.58 -10.56 -15.27
N THR A 29 -18.13 -10.27 -16.49
CA THR A 29 -18.33 -8.94 -17.10
C THR A 29 -19.77 -8.77 -17.56
N LEU A 30 -20.35 -7.59 -17.31
CA LEU A 30 -21.62 -7.22 -17.93
C LEU A 30 -21.42 -7.00 -19.42
N ALA A 31 -22.36 -7.46 -20.25
CA ALA A 31 -22.29 -7.31 -21.70
C ALA A 31 -23.67 -7.44 -22.36
N PRO A 32 -23.82 -6.95 -23.62
CA PRO A 32 -25.02 -7.24 -24.40
C PRO A 32 -25.02 -8.73 -24.78
N LYS A 33 -26.15 -9.41 -24.59
CA LYS A 33 -26.32 -10.81 -25.02
C LYS A 33 -26.11 -10.90 -26.52
N LYS A 34 -25.17 -11.75 -26.93
CA LYS A 34 -24.93 -12.11 -28.34
C LYS A 34 -25.63 -13.44 -28.62
N ASP A 35 -26.17 -13.61 -29.82
CA ASP A 35 -26.98 -14.78 -30.23
C ASP A 35 -26.28 -16.15 -30.09
N ASN A 36 -24.97 -16.20 -29.78
CA ASN A 36 -24.15 -17.43 -29.78
C ASN A 36 -23.14 -17.55 -28.60
N LYS A 37 -23.38 -16.95 -27.42
CA LYS A 37 -22.50 -17.14 -26.24
C LYS A 37 -23.26 -17.41 -24.94
N ASP A 38 -22.64 -18.21 -24.06
CA ASP A 38 -23.03 -18.49 -22.67
C ASP A 38 -23.07 -17.19 -21.82
N CYS A 39 -24.19 -16.47 -21.89
CA CYS A 39 -24.43 -15.24 -21.12
C CYS A 39 -25.61 -15.49 -20.18
N SER A 40 -25.38 -15.39 -18.87
CA SER A 40 -26.42 -15.60 -17.85
C SER A 40 -27.29 -14.35 -17.67
N ASP A 41 -28.53 -14.55 -17.23
CA ASP A 41 -29.46 -13.47 -16.98
C ASP A 41 -29.01 -12.59 -15.81
N VAL A 42 -29.21 -11.28 -15.97
CA VAL A 42 -29.19 -10.33 -14.86
C VAL A 42 -30.56 -9.67 -14.71
N PHE A 43 -30.83 -9.22 -13.49
CA PHE A 43 -32.05 -8.51 -13.11
C PHE A 43 -31.66 -7.18 -12.49
N LEU A 44 -32.25 -6.08 -12.98
CA LEU A 44 -32.16 -4.80 -12.30
C LEU A 44 -33.31 -4.69 -11.31
N PHE A 45 -32.99 -4.50 -10.05
CA PHE A 45 -33.94 -4.19 -8.99
C PHE A 45 -33.81 -2.71 -8.58
N ILE A 46 -34.94 -2.00 -8.49
CA ILE A 46 -34.97 -0.61 -7.98
C ILE A 46 -35.96 -0.56 -6.81
N SER A 47 -35.44 -0.29 -5.61
CA SER A 47 -36.29 -0.25 -4.42
C SER A 47 -37.26 0.93 -4.47
N SER A 48 -38.49 0.71 -4.01
CA SER A 48 -39.44 1.82 -3.80
C SER A 48 -39.01 2.78 -2.70
N ARG A 49 -38.13 2.33 -1.79
CA ARG A 49 -37.57 3.11 -0.68
C ARG A 49 -36.39 3.99 -1.12
N ASN A 50 -35.70 3.60 -2.20
CA ASN A 50 -34.61 4.36 -2.79
C ASN A 50 -34.56 4.18 -4.31
N GLN A 51 -35.21 5.12 -5.01
CA GLN A 51 -35.34 5.08 -6.47
C GLN A 51 -34.09 5.58 -7.22
N ASN A 52 -33.12 6.15 -6.49
CA ASN A 52 -31.91 6.70 -7.08
C ASN A 52 -30.81 5.65 -7.29
N ILE A 53 -31.01 4.42 -6.79
CA ILE A 53 -30.02 3.34 -6.87
C ILE A 53 -30.65 2.12 -7.51
N GLY A 54 -29.93 1.57 -8.49
CA GLY A 54 -30.25 0.32 -9.14
C GLY A 54 -29.31 -0.78 -8.69
N TYR A 55 -29.85 -1.97 -8.46
CA TYR A 55 -29.10 -3.16 -8.05
C TYR A 55 -29.15 -4.20 -9.15
N ILE A 56 -28.01 -4.49 -9.77
CA ILE A 56 -27.86 -5.55 -10.76
C ILE A 56 -27.59 -6.85 -10.01
N ILE A 57 -28.51 -7.81 -10.16
CA ILE A 57 -28.49 -9.11 -9.49
C ILE A 57 -28.39 -10.20 -10.57
N PRO A 58 -27.26 -10.92 -10.68
CA PRO A 58 -27.12 -12.01 -11.63
C PRO A 58 -27.81 -13.27 -11.13
N GLU A 59 -28.49 -13.98 -12.04
CA GLU A 59 -29.11 -15.27 -11.72
C GLU A 59 -28.07 -16.31 -11.26
N SER A 60 -26.88 -16.25 -11.85
CA SER A 60 -25.80 -17.23 -11.65
C SER A 60 -25.07 -17.09 -10.31
N LYS A 61 -25.39 -16.08 -9.48
CA LYS A 61 -24.69 -15.75 -8.21
C LYS A 61 -23.18 -15.49 -8.41
N ARG A 62 -22.75 -15.20 -9.63
CA ARG A 62 -21.35 -14.83 -9.92
C ARG A 62 -21.12 -13.37 -9.53
N LYS A 63 -19.86 -13.04 -9.27
CA LYS A 63 -19.44 -11.64 -9.13
C LYS A 63 -19.64 -10.91 -10.44
N VAL A 64 -20.06 -9.66 -10.32
CA VAL A 64 -20.33 -8.76 -11.43
C VAL A 64 -19.19 -7.76 -11.52
N PHE A 65 -18.69 -7.55 -12.73
CA PHE A 65 -17.63 -6.59 -13.04
C PHE A 65 -18.08 -5.65 -14.17
N CYS A 66 -17.75 -4.37 -14.02
CA CYS A 66 -17.72 -3.41 -15.10
C CYS A 66 -16.26 -3.14 -15.47
N ALA A 67 -15.98 -2.88 -16.75
CA ALA A 67 -14.68 -2.37 -17.14
C ALA A 67 -14.39 -1.07 -16.36
N ASP A 68 -13.14 -0.91 -15.92
CA ASP A 68 -12.67 0.23 -15.11
C ASP A 68 -13.28 0.35 -13.70
N ASP A 69 -14.02 -0.67 -13.21
CA ASP A 69 -14.42 -0.79 -11.80
C ASP A 69 -13.90 -2.10 -11.19
N PRO A 70 -12.92 -2.04 -10.25
CA PRO A 70 -12.39 -3.23 -9.61
C PRO A 70 -13.36 -3.86 -8.58
N PHE A 71 -14.50 -3.23 -8.29
CA PHE A 71 -15.42 -3.69 -7.26
C PHE A 71 -16.20 -4.94 -7.73
N GLY A 72 -15.79 -6.10 -7.21
CA GLY A 72 -16.34 -7.41 -7.57
C GLY A 72 -17.25 -7.98 -6.49
N GLU A 73 -18.54 -7.67 -6.58
CA GLU A 73 -19.60 -8.20 -5.70
C GLU A 73 -20.64 -9.03 -6.46
N CYS A 74 -21.37 -9.87 -5.75
CA CYS A 74 -22.48 -10.63 -6.35
C CYS A 74 -23.71 -9.76 -6.65
N VAL A 75 -23.74 -8.53 -6.15
CA VAL A 75 -24.73 -7.50 -6.49
C VAL A 75 -23.98 -6.23 -6.82
N TYR A 76 -24.16 -5.72 -8.03
CA TYR A 76 -23.52 -4.49 -8.46
C TYR A 76 -24.51 -3.34 -8.39
N SER A 77 -24.18 -2.33 -7.60
CA SER A 77 -25.02 -1.15 -7.40
C SER A 77 -24.53 0.05 -8.20
N LEU A 78 -25.46 0.84 -8.71
CA LEU A 78 -25.17 2.01 -9.54
C LEU A 78 -26.23 3.10 -9.31
N ASN A 79 -25.88 4.34 -9.65
CA ASN A 79 -26.82 5.46 -9.56
C ASN A 79 -27.73 5.48 -10.79
N VAL A 80 -29.02 5.68 -10.56
CA VAL A 80 -30.06 5.82 -11.58
C VAL A 80 -30.15 7.29 -11.97
N PHE A 81 -29.64 7.65 -13.14
CA PHE A 81 -29.66 9.01 -13.68
C PHE A 81 -30.80 9.13 -14.71
N TYR A 82 -31.83 9.92 -14.39
CA TYR A 82 -33.05 9.94 -15.19
C TYR A 82 -32.95 10.84 -16.43
N ALA A 83 -33.32 10.30 -17.60
CA ALA A 83 -33.47 11.04 -18.85
C ALA A 83 -34.67 10.53 -19.68
N ASN A 84 -35.79 11.29 -19.67
CA ASN A 84 -37.05 11.06 -20.40
C ASN A 84 -37.85 9.76 -20.10
N VAL A 85 -39.10 9.74 -20.58
CA VAL A 85 -40.21 8.85 -20.12
C VAL A 85 -39.89 7.35 -20.14
N ASN A 86 -39.01 6.86 -21.01
CA ASN A 86 -38.68 5.43 -21.16
C ASN A 86 -37.17 5.11 -21.20
N GLN A 87 -36.30 6.11 -20.98
CA GLN A 87 -34.85 5.93 -21.06
C GLN A 87 -34.22 6.25 -19.70
N VAL A 88 -33.15 5.52 -19.38
CA VAL A 88 -32.37 5.69 -18.16
C VAL A 88 -30.90 5.74 -18.53
N ALA A 89 -30.17 6.63 -17.89
CA ALA A 89 -28.73 6.56 -17.86
C ALA A 89 -28.30 6.05 -16.49
N PHE A 90 -27.16 5.39 -16.42
CA PHE A 90 -26.58 4.99 -15.15
C PHE A 90 -25.27 5.70 -14.95
N THR A 91 -25.02 6.12 -13.73
CA THR A 91 -23.76 6.73 -13.32
C THR A 91 -23.06 5.91 -12.26
N ASP A 92 -21.75 6.10 -12.17
CA ASP A 92 -20.95 5.55 -11.09
C ASP A 92 -21.37 6.18 -9.75
N VAL A 93 -20.85 5.62 -8.65
CA VAL A 93 -21.22 6.05 -7.30
C VAL A 93 -20.87 7.53 -7.04
N SER A 94 -19.88 8.10 -7.75
CA SER A 94 -19.50 9.51 -7.65
C SER A 94 -20.29 10.45 -8.58
N ASN A 95 -21.11 9.92 -9.48
CA ASN A 95 -21.76 10.65 -10.58
C ASN A 95 -20.79 11.35 -11.55
N GLY A 96 -19.54 10.90 -11.62
CA GLY A 96 -18.52 11.42 -12.52
C GLY A 96 -18.50 10.76 -13.89
N PHE A 97 -19.03 9.54 -14.01
CA PHE A 97 -18.94 8.72 -15.21
C PHE A 97 -20.28 8.08 -15.57
N PHE A 98 -20.55 7.96 -16.87
CA PHE A 98 -21.71 7.24 -17.38
C PHE A 98 -21.35 5.80 -17.75
N LEU A 99 -22.27 4.88 -17.49
CA LEU A 99 -22.15 3.49 -17.91
C LEU A 99 -22.37 3.39 -19.43
N THR A 100 -21.47 2.71 -20.13
CA THR A 100 -21.60 2.47 -21.58
C THR A 100 -21.88 1.01 -21.91
N SER A 101 -22.63 0.75 -22.97
CA SER A 101 -22.89 -0.61 -23.47
C SER A 101 -21.87 -1.14 -24.50
N VAL A 102 -20.99 -0.27 -25.02
CA VAL A 102 -20.00 -0.63 -26.06
C VAL A 102 -18.81 -1.38 -25.46
N ASP A 103 -18.32 -0.91 -24.31
CA ASP A 103 -17.19 -1.50 -23.58
C ASP A 103 -17.55 -1.94 -22.15
N TRP A 104 -18.80 -1.73 -21.73
CA TRP A 104 -19.30 -2.10 -20.39
C TRP A 104 -18.46 -1.58 -19.23
N GLY A 105 -18.00 -0.34 -19.36
CA GLY A 105 -17.27 0.39 -18.33
C GLY A 105 -17.78 1.81 -18.15
N TRP A 106 -16.91 2.64 -17.57
CA TRP A 106 -17.21 4.01 -17.20
C TRP A 106 -16.59 4.99 -18.20
N LEU A 107 -17.43 5.80 -18.86
CA LEU A 107 -16.97 6.86 -19.75
C LEU A 107 -17.03 8.23 -19.07
N THR A 108 -15.97 9.01 -19.23
CA THR A 108 -15.85 10.36 -18.68
C THR A 108 -16.89 11.30 -19.28
N PHE A 109 -17.37 12.22 -18.45
CA PHE A 109 -18.28 13.28 -18.85
C PHE A 109 -17.58 14.30 -19.77
N GLU A 110 -17.79 14.24 -21.09
CA GLU A 110 -17.62 15.44 -21.91
C GLU A 110 -18.87 16.31 -21.72
N ALA A 111 -18.67 17.45 -21.07
CA ALA A 111 -19.68 18.24 -20.36
C ALA A 111 -20.83 18.85 -21.19
N ARG A 112 -21.13 18.35 -22.38
CA ARG A 112 -22.14 18.95 -23.25
C ARG A 112 -23.21 18.03 -23.81
N ASN A 113 -23.04 16.70 -23.97
CA ASN A 113 -24.14 15.84 -24.44
C ASN A 113 -23.95 14.36 -24.06
N MET A 114 -24.92 13.77 -23.35
CA MET A 114 -25.07 12.30 -23.27
C MET A 114 -25.18 11.75 -24.70
N GLN A 115 -24.43 10.70 -24.99
CA GLN A 115 -24.48 10.00 -26.29
C GLN A 115 -25.55 8.91 -26.27
N GLU A 116 -25.99 8.51 -27.46
CA GLU A 116 -27.08 7.52 -27.59
C GLU A 116 -26.74 6.16 -26.95
N TRP A 117 -25.48 5.74 -26.92
CA TRP A 117 -25.01 4.48 -26.35
C TRP A 117 -24.91 4.44 -24.81
N GLU A 118 -25.14 5.57 -24.13
CA GLU A 118 -25.23 5.71 -22.66
C GLU A 118 -26.69 5.56 -22.15
N LEU A 119 -27.66 5.52 -23.07
CA LEU A 119 -29.08 5.42 -22.75
C LEU A 119 -29.56 3.97 -22.82
N PHE A 120 -30.25 3.53 -21.77
CA PHE A 120 -30.83 2.21 -21.63
C PHE A 120 -32.35 2.29 -21.55
N THR A 121 -33.03 1.26 -22.03
CA THR A 121 -34.47 1.07 -21.84
C THR A 121 -34.71 0.00 -20.77
N LEU A 122 -35.61 0.27 -19.83
CA LEU A 122 -35.98 -0.69 -18.79
C LEU A 122 -37.26 -1.43 -19.18
N ARG A 123 -37.16 -2.75 -19.37
CA ARG A 123 -38.33 -3.62 -19.61
C ARG A 123 -38.76 -4.26 -18.30
N LYS A 124 -39.92 -3.87 -17.78
CA LYS A 124 -40.49 -4.41 -16.53
C LYS A 124 -40.66 -5.93 -16.63
N ILE A 125 -40.35 -6.63 -15.54
CA ILE A 125 -40.47 -8.08 -15.38
C ILE A 125 -41.51 -8.37 -14.30
N GLU A 126 -42.38 -9.34 -14.56
CA GLU A 126 -43.32 -9.82 -13.54
C GLU A 126 -42.61 -10.69 -12.49
N TYR A 127 -43.03 -10.56 -11.23
CA TYR A 127 -42.44 -11.32 -10.13
C TYR A 127 -42.51 -12.85 -10.34
N SER A 128 -43.55 -13.34 -11.03
CA SER A 128 -43.70 -14.75 -11.41
C SER A 128 -42.48 -15.30 -12.16
N CYS A 129 -41.80 -14.48 -12.95
CA CYS A 129 -40.59 -14.86 -13.68
C CYS A 129 -39.35 -15.01 -12.76
N ILE A 130 -39.40 -14.47 -11.54
CA ILE A 130 -38.28 -14.42 -10.59
C ILE A 130 -38.55 -15.29 -9.36
N ALA A 131 -39.81 -15.61 -9.06
CA ALA A 131 -40.22 -16.34 -7.85
C ALA A 131 -39.50 -17.69 -7.68
N GLU A 132 -39.13 -18.37 -8.76
CA GLU A 132 -38.37 -19.63 -8.72
C GLU A 132 -36.85 -19.43 -8.52
N LYS A 133 -36.35 -18.19 -8.63
CA LYS A 133 -34.94 -17.81 -8.47
C LYS A 133 -34.64 -17.45 -7.01
N LYS A 134 -34.58 -18.47 -6.15
CA LYS A 134 -34.43 -18.32 -4.67
C LYS A 134 -33.36 -17.31 -4.25
N TYR A 135 -32.20 -17.30 -4.89
CA TYR A 135 -31.11 -16.36 -4.59
C TYR A 135 -31.48 -14.90 -4.88
N VAL A 136 -32.13 -14.62 -6.01
CA VAL A 136 -32.54 -13.25 -6.38
C VAL A 136 -33.56 -12.72 -5.36
N VAL A 137 -34.52 -13.57 -4.97
CA VAL A 137 -35.51 -13.27 -3.94
C VAL A 137 -34.85 -12.98 -2.59
N GLU A 138 -33.89 -13.81 -2.18
CA GLU A 138 -33.13 -13.65 -0.94
C GLU A 138 -32.38 -12.30 -0.90
N VAL A 139 -31.68 -11.95 -1.98
CA VAL A 139 -30.97 -10.67 -2.10
C VAL A 139 -31.92 -9.49 -2.00
N VAL A 140 -33.06 -9.53 -2.69
CA VAL A 140 -34.03 -8.42 -2.72
C VAL A 140 -34.64 -8.20 -1.34
N HIS A 141 -35.04 -9.28 -0.66
CA HIS A 141 -35.48 -9.17 0.73
C HIS A 141 -34.38 -8.58 1.63
N SER A 142 -33.13 -8.97 1.42
CA SER A 142 -32.02 -8.42 2.19
C SER A 142 -31.79 -6.94 1.95
N ILE A 143 -31.88 -6.48 0.69
CA ILE A 143 -31.80 -5.05 0.33
C ILE A 143 -32.92 -4.26 0.99
N GLU A 144 -34.17 -4.71 0.87
CA GLU A 144 -35.33 -4.02 1.47
C GLU A 144 -35.24 -3.96 3.00
N ASN A 145 -34.87 -5.08 3.64
CA ASN A 145 -34.69 -5.12 5.08
C ASN A 145 -33.54 -4.22 5.53
N PHE A 146 -32.44 -4.18 4.79
CA PHE A 146 -31.33 -3.26 5.07
C PHE A 146 -31.77 -1.80 4.98
N LEU A 147 -32.47 -1.42 3.90
CA LEU A 147 -32.96 -0.04 3.71
C LEU A 147 -33.98 0.36 4.80
N GLU A 148 -34.79 -0.57 5.28
CA GLU A 148 -35.73 -0.34 6.38
C GLU A 148 -35.03 -0.14 7.73
N ASN A 149 -33.97 -0.90 7.98
CA ASN A 149 -33.24 -0.88 9.26
C ASN A 149 -31.98 -0.01 9.23
N TYR A 150 -31.75 0.74 8.14
CA TYR A 150 -30.53 1.53 7.93
C TYR A 150 -30.24 2.50 9.09
N SER A 151 -31.25 3.23 9.55
CA SER A 151 -31.13 4.22 10.63
C SER A 151 -30.93 3.61 12.03
N CYS A 152 -31.24 2.33 12.20
CA CYS A 152 -31.13 1.60 13.46
C CYS A 152 -30.18 0.39 13.34
N PHE A 153 -29.22 0.42 12.41
CA PHE A 153 -28.29 -0.70 12.16
C PHE A 153 -27.62 -1.20 13.45
N SER A 154 -27.21 -0.28 14.33
CA SER A 154 -26.55 -0.60 15.60
C SER A 154 -27.47 -1.18 16.68
N GLU A 155 -28.79 -1.16 16.47
CA GLU A 155 -29.80 -1.69 17.40
C GLU A 155 -30.16 -3.15 17.09
N LEU A 156 -29.70 -3.70 15.96
CA LEU A 156 -29.96 -5.07 15.55
C LEU A 156 -29.28 -6.05 16.52
N SER A 157 -30.09 -6.84 17.21
CA SER A 157 -29.65 -7.61 18.38
C SER A 157 -29.59 -9.11 18.15
N SER A 158 -30.41 -9.66 17.22
CA SER A 158 -30.45 -11.10 16.97
C SER A 158 -29.65 -11.50 15.72
N GLU A 159 -29.03 -12.68 15.77
CA GLU A 159 -28.33 -13.30 14.64
C GLU A 159 -29.18 -13.31 13.35
N GLN A 160 -30.46 -13.60 13.49
CA GLN A 160 -31.40 -13.73 12.38
C GLN A 160 -31.67 -12.38 11.70
N GLU A 161 -31.82 -11.31 12.47
CA GLU A 161 -31.96 -9.95 11.92
C GLU A 161 -30.69 -9.56 11.15
N LYS A 162 -29.51 -9.79 11.73
CA LYS A 162 -28.22 -9.47 11.12
C LYS A 162 -28.01 -10.23 9.81
N LYS A 163 -28.25 -11.55 9.81
CA LYS A 163 -28.23 -12.39 8.60
C LYS A 163 -29.23 -11.95 7.56
N SER A 164 -30.39 -11.43 7.97
CA SER A 164 -31.41 -10.99 7.02
C SER A 164 -31.01 -9.76 6.21
N ILE A 165 -30.04 -8.94 6.67
CA ILE A 165 -29.66 -7.68 6.01
C ILE A 165 -28.26 -7.68 5.36
N ILE A 166 -27.42 -8.70 5.60
CA ILE A 166 -26.00 -8.66 5.22
C ILE A 166 -25.77 -8.50 3.70
N LEU A 167 -26.56 -9.18 2.87
CA LEU A 167 -26.47 -9.05 1.40
C LEU A 167 -26.91 -7.65 0.94
N GLY A 168 -27.95 -7.09 1.58
CA GLY A 168 -28.39 -5.73 1.35
C GLY A 168 -27.34 -4.68 1.73
N PHE A 169 -26.67 -4.87 2.87
CA PHE A 169 -25.57 -4.03 3.30
C PHE A 169 -24.40 -4.08 2.30
N PHE A 170 -23.97 -5.27 1.88
CA PHE A 170 -22.89 -5.41 0.89
C PHE A 170 -23.24 -4.76 -0.44
N ALA A 171 -24.47 -4.95 -0.91
CA ALA A 171 -24.96 -4.36 -2.15
C ALA A 171 -24.99 -2.82 -2.10
N HIS A 172 -25.27 -2.25 -0.93
CA HIS A 172 -25.46 -0.80 -0.77
C HIS A 172 -24.22 -0.06 -0.25
N ILE A 173 -23.19 -0.77 0.24
CA ILE A 173 -22.08 -0.17 1.01
C ILE A 173 -21.39 1.02 0.32
N ARG A 174 -21.27 1.00 -1.00
CA ARG A 174 -20.63 2.06 -1.79
C ARG A 174 -21.42 3.36 -1.85
N HIS A 175 -22.70 3.32 -1.51
CA HIS A 175 -23.60 4.48 -1.50
C HIS A 175 -23.77 5.08 -0.09
N ILE A 176 -23.18 4.45 0.93
CA ILE A 176 -23.20 4.91 2.32
C ILE A 176 -22.23 6.07 2.45
N LYS A 177 -22.66 7.18 3.07
CA LYS A 177 -21.79 8.31 3.35
C LYS A 177 -20.69 7.89 4.32
N LEU A 178 -19.48 8.42 4.17
CA LEU A 178 -18.33 8.04 4.98
C LEU A 178 -18.62 8.11 6.50
N GLU A 179 -19.25 9.17 6.99
CA GLU A 179 -19.59 9.34 8.41
C GLU A 179 -20.54 8.25 8.93
N GLU A 180 -21.51 7.82 8.12
CA GLU A 180 -22.47 6.76 8.46
C GLU A 180 -21.79 5.39 8.40
N LEU A 181 -20.93 5.17 7.39
CA LEU A 181 -20.15 3.95 7.24
C LEU A 181 -19.17 3.76 8.41
N GLU A 182 -18.55 4.83 8.88
CA GLU A 182 -17.69 4.85 10.05
C GLU A 182 -18.45 4.44 11.32
N GLN A 183 -19.69 4.90 11.50
CA GLN A 183 -20.53 4.50 12.63
C GLN A 183 -20.89 3.00 12.55
N ILE A 184 -21.32 2.53 11.39
CA ILE A 184 -21.63 1.12 11.12
C ILE A 184 -20.39 0.23 11.39
N CYS A 185 -19.24 0.61 10.85
CA CYS A 185 -17.99 -0.15 11.00
C CYS A 185 -17.47 -0.11 12.45
N SER A 186 -17.65 1.01 13.15
CA SER A 186 -17.36 1.08 14.59
C SER A 186 -18.24 0.13 15.41
N HIS A 187 -19.48 -0.13 14.99
CA HIS A 187 -20.35 -1.11 15.63
C HIS A 187 -19.90 -2.54 15.29
N ILE A 188 -19.72 -2.84 13.99
CA ILE A 188 -19.23 -4.15 13.50
C ILE A 188 -17.94 -4.57 14.22
N SER A 189 -16.97 -3.67 14.34
CA SER A 189 -15.67 -3.99 14.95
C SER A 189 -15.73 -4.46 16.41
N ARG A 190 -16.81 -4.15 17.14
CA ARG A 190 -17.02 -4.50 18.55
C ARG A 190 -17.96 -5.68 18.75
N ASP A 191 -18.58 -6.17 17.68
CA ASP A 191 -19.59 -7.20 17.71
C ASP A 191 -19.09 -8.45 16.97
N THR A 192 -18.69 -9.46 17.74
CA THR A 192 -18.13 -10.70 17.19
C THR A 192 -19.12 -11.46 16.31
N GLU A 193 -20.43 -11.32 16.54
CA GLU A 193 -21.45 -11.95 15.71
C GLU A 193 -21.51 -11.29 14.33
N TRP A 194 -21.43 -9.96 14.25
CA TRP A 194 -21.31 -9.26 12.97
C TRP A 194 -20.07 -9.69 12.19
N VAL A 195 -18.92 -9.79 12.86
CA VAL A 195 -17.67 -10.24 12.24
C VAL A 195 -17.82 -11.65 11.67
N ASN A 196 -18.41 -12.58 12.43
CA ASN A 196 -18.63 -13.94 11.97
C ASN A 196 -19.59 -14.00 10.77
N ILE A 197 -20.70 -13.26 10.81
CA ILE A 197 -21.66 -13.20 9.69
C ILE A 197 -21.01 -12.66 8.41
N ILE A 198 -20.17 -11.62 8.51
CA ILE A 198 -19.42 -11.09 7.37
C ILE A 198 -18.45 -12.15 6.83
N CYS A 199 -17.71 -12.84 7.69
CA CYS A 199 -16.78 -13.90 7.27
C CYS A 199 -17.49 -15.14 6.68
N ASP A 200 -18.70 -15.45 7.12
CA ASP A 200 -19.52 -16.51 6.53
C ASP A 200 -20.03 -16.11 5.14
N GLN A 201 -20.33 -14.82 4.94
CA GLN A 201 -20.83 -14.27 3.69
C GLN A 201 -19.73 -14.04 2.64
N ASP A 202 -18.53 -13.69 3.07
CA ASP A 202 -17.35 -13.51 2.23
C ASP A 202 -16.16 -14.32 2.76
N GLN A 203 -15.71 -15.31 1.98
CA GLN A 203 -14.55 -16.15 2.32
C GLN A 203 -13.24 -15.64 1.68
N SER A 204 -13.18 -14.37 1.28
CA SER A 204 -11.98 -13.76 0.72
C SER A 204 -10.83 -13.63 1.72
N ILE A 205 -9.66 -13.23 1.20
CA ILE A 205 -8.49 -12.89 2.01
C ILE A 205 -8.78 -11.71 2.96
N TRP A 206 -9.69 -10.80 2.60
CA TRP A 206 -10.08 -9.67 3.43
C TRP A 206 -10.84 -10.11 4.68
N SER A 207 -11.65 -11.17 4.61
CA SER A 207 -12.26 -11.75 5.80
C SER A 207 -11.25 -12.47 6.67
N SER A 208 -10.47 -13.37 6.06
CA SER A 208 -9.59 -14.31 6.78
C SER A 208 -8.37 -13.63 7.40
N PHE A 209 -7.76 -12.69 6.68
CA PHE A 209 -6.53 -12.01 7.08
C PHE A 209 -6.73 -10.52 7.40
N GLY A 210 -7.81 -9.91 6.95
CA GLY A 210 -8.13 -8.51 7.24
C GLY A 210 -9.02 -8.37 8.48
N LEU A 211 -10.31 -8.65 8.34
CA LEU A 211 -11.34 -8.34 9.32
C LEU A 211 -11.17 -9.11 10.63
N LYS A 212 -10.98 -10.43 10.55
CA LYS A 212 -10.88 -11.29 11.74
C LYS A 212 -9.62 -10.99 12.57
N PRO A 213 -8.41 -10.89 11.99
CA PRO A 213 -7.23 -10.48 12.75
C PRO A 213 -7.32 -9.05 13.28
N LEU A 214 -7.86 -8.10 12.50
CA LEU A 214 -8.03 -6.71 12.93
C LEU A 214 -8.93 -6.60 14.17
N THR A 215 -10.09 -7.24 14.16
CA THR A 215 -11.04 -7.19 15.29
C THR A 215 -10.54 -7.98 16.50
N THR A 216 -9.85 -9.11 16.28
CA THR A 216 -9.16 -9.85 17.35
C THR A 216 -8.10 -8.98 18.04
N TRP A 217 -7.28 -8.28 17.25
CA TRP A 217 -6.26 -7.37 17.77
C TRP A 217 -6.87 -6.14 18.46
N LEU A 218 -7.99 -5.59 17.95
CA LEU A 218 -8.68 -4.48 18.62
C LEU A 218 -9.16 -4.86 20.03
N ASN A 219 -9.54 -6.12 20.25
CA ASN A 219 -9.91 -6.64 21.56
C ASN A 219 -8.71 -6.88 22.49
N ASN A 220 -7.52 -7.12 21.93
CA ASN A 220 -6.27 -7.27 22.68
C ASN A 220 -5.07 -6.76 21.88
N ARG A 221 -4.73 -5.48 22.06
CA ARG A 221 -3.66 -4.82 21.27
C ARG A 221 -2.24 -5.31 21.57
N ASN A 222 -2.08 -6.14 22.61
CA ASN A 222 -0.79 -6.74 23.00
C ASN A 222 -0.53 -8.09 22.31
N THR A 223 -1.46 -8.59 21.48
CA THR A 223 -1.21 -9.84 20.74
C THR A 223 -0.05 -9.64 19.76
N LYS A 224 1.08 -10.32 20.03
CA LYS A 224 2.15 -10.46 19.04
C LYS A 224 1.58 -11.12 17.77
N PRO A 225 2.04 -10.73 16.57
CA PRO A 225 1.68 -11.46 15.37
C PRO A 225 2.08 -12.92 15.53
N THR A 226 1.23 -13.86 15.10
CA THR A 226 1.68 -15.23 14.85
C THR A 226 2.82 -15.19 13.83
N SER A 227 3.87 -16.01 14.03
CA SER A 227 5.01 -16.16 13.10
C SER A 227 4.55 -16.05 11.64
N TYR A 228 4.98 -14.99 10.97
CA TYR A 228 4.30 -14.53 9.77
C TYR A 228 5.15 -14.77 8.51
N ILE A 229 4.67 -15.68 7.67
CA ILE A 229 5.12 -15.83 6.29
C ILE A 229 4.06 -15.16 5.42
N VAL A 230 4.42 -14.06 4.75
CA VAL A 230 3.61 -13.41 3.73
C VAL A 230 3.70 -14.24 2.45
N GLY A 231 2.85 -15.26 2.38
CA GLY A 231 2.84 -16.25 1.31
C GLY A 231 2.35 -15.73 -0.04
N LYS A 232 2.35 -16.62 -1.04
CA LYS A 232 2.00 -16.32 -2.44
C LYS A 232 0.54 -15.88 -2.64
N ASP A 233 -0.33 -16.16 -1.67
CA ASP A 233 -1.74 -15.72 -1.70
C ASP A 233 -1.88 -14.20 -1.63
N PHE A 234 -0.82 -13.49 -1.21
CA PHE A 234 -0.73 -12.03 -1.19
C PHE A 234 -0.04 -11.43 -2.41
N ASP A 235 0.32 -12.22 -3.44
CA ASP A 235 1.06 -11.71 -4.61
C ASP A 235 0.26 -10.64 -5.39
N PHE A 236 -1.08 -10.67 -5.33
CA PHE A 236 -1.95 -9.64 -5.93
C PHE A 236 -1.73 -8.23 -5.34
N LEU A 237 -1.14 -8.12 -4.14
CA LEU A 237 -0.80 -6.84 -3.53
C LEU A 237 0.38 -6.14 -4.23
N SER A 238 1.15 -6.87 -5.05
CA SER A 238 2.25 -6.30 -5.82
C SER A 238 1.79 -5.52 -7.06
N ASP A 239 0.54 -5.72 -7.50
CA ASP A 239 0.03 -5.12 -8.72
C ASP A 239 -0.10 -3.60 -8.58
N GLU A 240 0.08 -2.87 -9.69
CA GLU A 240 -0.12 -1.43 -9.74
C GLU A 240 -1.61 -1.08 -9.69
N ILE A 241 -2.15 -1.01 -8.48
CA ILE A 241 -3.54 -0.57 -8.18
C ILE A 241 -3.71 0.97 -8.21
N VAL A 242 -2.99 1.69 -9.07
CA VAL A 242 -3.34 3.10 -9.34
C VAL A 242 -4.03 3.11 -10.70
N PRO A 243 -5.36 3.29 -10.74
CA PRO A 243 -6.08 3.30 -12.01
C PRO A 243 -5.56 4.40 -12.94
N PHE A 244 -5.58 4.14 -14.25
CA PHE A 244 -5.11 5.05 -15.30
C PHE A 244 -5.81 6.41 -15.29
N ASP A 245 -7.01 6.47 -14.70
CA ASP A 245 -7.82 7.68 -14.53
C ASP A 245 -7.27 8.64 -13.45
N GLY A 246 -6.25 8.20 -12.71
CA GLY A 246 -5.51 9.01 -11.76
C GLY A 246 -6.22 9.21 -10.42
N TYR A 247 -7.35 8.54 -10.18
CA TYR A 247 -8.01 8.51 -8.86
C TYR A 247 -7.27 7.53 -7.93
N GLY A 248 -7.39 7.73 -6.61
CA GLY A 248 -6.78 6.84 -5.61
C GLY A 248 -7.22 5.37 -5.76
N THR A 249 -6.62 4.48 -4.98
CA THR A 249 -6.98 3.06 -5.03
C THR A 249 -8.43 2.85 -4.57
N ARG A 250 -9.26 2.21 -5.39
CA ARG A 250 -10.64 1.84 -5.00
C ARG A 250 -10.65 0.51 -4.24
N SER A 251 -11.69 0.28 -3.44
CA SER A 251 -11.92 -1.05 -2.84
C SER A 251 -12.41 -2.02 -3.91
N ALA A 252 -12.01 -3.28 -3.83
CA ALA A 252 -12.46 -4.34 -4.72
C ALA A 252 -13.66 -5.15 -4.15
N SER A 253 -14.05 -4.91 -2.90
CA SER A 253 -15.18 -5.60 -2.25
C SER A 253 -15.78 -4.82 -1.07
N ALA A 254 -16.95 -5.25 -0.62
CA ALA A 254 -17.60 -4.76 0.59
C ALA A 254 -16.75 -5.04 1.83
N THR A 255 -16.24 -6.27 1.99
CA THR A 255 -15.38 -6.65 3.13
C THR A 255 -14.12 -5.80 3.20
N GLU A 256 -13.45 -5.57 2.07
CA GLU A 256 -12.30 -4.67 2.02
C GLU A 256 -12.67 -3.26 2.47
N THR A 257 -13.81 -2.75 2.02
CA THR A 257 -14.33 -1.43 2.43
C THR A 257 -14.56 -1.37 3.95
N ILE A 258 -15.14 -2.44 4.53
CA ILE A 258 -15.33 -2.57 5.99
C ILE A 258 -13.98 -2.57 6.71
N VAL A 259 -13.03 -3.40 6.28
CA VAL A 259 -11.69 -3.49 6.87
C VAL A 259 -10.99 -2.13 6.85
N ARG A 260 -10.95 -1.48 5.68
CA ARG A 260 -10.33 -0.15 5.51
C ARG A 260 -10.97 0.90 6.42
N THR A 261 -12.31 0.91 6.50
CA THR A 261 -13.04 1.84 7.38
C THR A 261 -12.71 1.59 8.85
N ILE A 262 -12.70 0.34 9.31
CA ILE A 262 -12.30 0.00 10.68
C ILE A 262 -10.85 0.43 10.95
N ARG A 263 -9.92 0.20 10.01
CA ARG A 263 -8.53 0.64 10.14
C ARG A 263 -8.42 2.15 10.32
N ALA A 264 -9.17 2.94 9.54
CA ALA A 264 -9.18 4.39 9.63
C ALA A 264 -9.70 4.93 10.98
N LEU A 265 -10.55 4.17 11.67
CA LEU A 265 -11.09 4.51 12.99
C LEU A 265 -10.14 4.22 14.16
N VAL A 266 -9.05 3.48 13.93
CA VAL A 266 -8.13 3.08 15.00
C VAL A 266 -7.37 4.30 15.52
N LYS A 267 -7.44 4.50 16.84
CA LYS A 267 -6.66 5.53 17.52
C LYS A 267 -5.25 4.99 17.86
N PRO A 268 -4.18 5.67 17.42
CA PRO A 268 -2.81 5.27 17.74
C PRO A 268 -2.52 5.44 19.23
N THR A 269 -1.60 4.65 19.75
CA THR A 269 -1.12 4.69 21.16
C THR A 269 0.36 5.04 21.26
N HIS A 270 1.09 4.99 20.15
CA HIS A 270 2.50 5.32 20.01
C HIS A 270 2.68 6.33 18.88
N ASP A 271 3.86 6.96 18.82
CA ASP A 271 4.08 8.06 17.91
C ASP A 271 4.62 7.61 16.54
N PHE A 272 5.73 6.87 16.52
CA PHE A 272 6.45 6.61 15.26
C PHE A 272 6.84 5.15 15.08
N CYS A 273 6.63 4.62 13.88
CA CYS A 273 7.25 3.37 13.46
C CYS A 273 7.96 3.49 12.10
N VAL A 274 8.86 2.56 11.85
CA VAL A 274 9.52 2.36 10.57
C VAL A 274 9.00 1.09 9.92
N LEU A 275 8.81 1.13 8.60
CA LEU A 275 8.51 -0.02 7.76
C LEU A 275 9.58 -0.11 6.66
N ALA A 276 10.28 -1.24 6.60
CA ALA A 276 11.37 -1.43 5.65
C ALA A 276 11.39 -2.86 5.10
N THR A 277 12.09 -3.03 3.98
CA THR A 277 12.39 -4.35 3.40
C THR A 277 13.89 -4.58 3.36
N ALA A 278 14.33 -5.81 3.57
CA ALA A 278 15.74 -6.17 3.54
C ALA A 278 16.00 -7.48 2.80
N ARG A 279 17.11 -7.53 2.07
CA ARG A 279 17.61 -8.77 1.45
C ARG A 279 19.12 -8.81 1.49
N ASN A 280 19.73 -9.77 2.21
CA ASN A 280 21.18 -9.87 2.34
C ASN A 280 21.84 -8.58 2.87
N GLU A 281 21.25 -7.98 3.90
CA GLU A 281 21.69 -6.73 4.51
C GLU A 281 22.10 -6.90 5.97
N GLY A 282 22.39 -8.13 6.39
CA GLY A 282 22.63 -8.45 7.79
C GLY A 282 23.75 -7.65 8.44
N ILE A 283 24.80 -7.30 7.67
CA ILE A 283 25.90 -6.45 8.14
C ILE A 283 25.48 -5.03 8.55
N TYR A 284 24.26 -4.58 8.21
CA TYR A 284 23.74 -3.25 8.54
C TYR A 284 22.61 -3.27 9.57
N LEU A 285 22.01 -4.43 9.83
CA LEU A 285 20.75 -4.52 10.60
C LEU A 285 20.86 -3.95 12.01
N ALA A 286 21.88 -4.35 12.77
CA ALA A 286 22.03 -3.93 14.16
C ALA A 286 22.25 -2.41 14.28
N GLU A 287 23.10 -1.86 13.39
CA GLU A 287 23.33 -0.43 13.31
C GLU A 287 22.04 0.32 12.94
N TRP A 288 21.37 -0.08 11.87
CA TRP A 288 20.16 0.58 11.37
C TRP A 288 19.03 0.55 12.40
N VAL A 289 18.80 -0.58 13.06
CA VAL A 289 17.80 -0.71 14.14
C VAL A 289 18.16 0.21 15.30
N SER A 290 19.42 0.21 15.75
CA SER A 290 19.87 1.07 16.85
C SER A 290 19.69 2.55 16.53
N TYR A 291 19.98 2.95 15.28
CA TYR A 291 19.77 4.32 14.82
C TYR A 291 18.32 4.75 14.97
N TYR A 292 17.37 4.00 14.39
CA TYR A 292 15.96 4.38 14.44
C TYR A 292 15.39 4.39 15.86
N LYS A 293 15.77 3.44 16.71
CA LYS A 293 15.41 3.45 18.14
C LYS A 293 15.97 4.68 18.85
N SER A 294 17.23 5.04 18.60
CA SER A 294 17.91 6.17 19.25
C SER A 294 17.32 7.54 18.92
N ILE A 295 16.68 7.69 17.75
CA ILE A 295 16.12 8.97 17.30
C ILE A 295 14.63 9.13 17.62
N GLY A 296 14.00 8.11 18.23
CA GLY A 296 12.63 8.16 18.73
C GLY A 296 11.60 7.39 17.89
N PHE A 297 12.01 6.45 17.04
CA PHE A 297 11.07 5.48 16.47
C PHE A 297 10.89 4.32 17.44
N ASP A 298 9.66 4.16 17.93
CA ASP A 298 9.34 3.17 18.96
C ASP A 298 9.14 1.78 18.33
N GLY A 299 8.55 1.73 17.13
CA GLY A 299 8.26 0.50 16.38
C GLY A 299 9.10 0.33 15.12
N ILE A 300 9.52 -0.89 14.83
CA ILE A 300 10.24 -1.25 13.61
C ILE A 300 9.62 -2.53 13.05
N TYR A 301 9.16 -2.46 11.80
CA TYR A 301 8.63 -3.59 11.04
C TYR A 301 9.52 -3.86 9.83
N LEU A 302 10.13 -5.06 9.80
CA LEU A 302 11.06 -5.44 8.75
C LEU A 302 10.54 -6.64 7.96
N TYR A 303 10.48 -6.51 6.65
CA TYR A 303 10.12 -7.62 5.76
C TYR A 303 11.38 -8.12 5.08
N ILE A 304 11.71 -9.40 5.25
CA ILE A 304 12.84 -10.04 4.57
C ILE A 304 12.37 -10.95 3.44
N ASN A 305 13.16 -11.07 2.40
CA ASN A 305 12.90 -11.99 1.30
C ASN A 305 14.20 -12.61 0.78
N ASP A 306 14.18 -13.92 0.50
CA ASP A 306 15.29 -14.66 -0.12
C ASP A 306 16.67 -14.29 0.46
N CYS A 307 16.77 -14.20 1.80
CA CYS A 307 18.05 -13.94 2.46
C CYS A 307 18.88 -15.22 2.46
N GLU A 308 20.08 -15.10 1.92
CA GLU A 308 21.11 -16.14 1.88
C GLU A 308 22.25 -15.84 2.86
N ASP A 309 22.23 -14.69 3.52
CA ASP A 309 23.09 -14.36 4.65
C ASP A 309 22.42 -14.73 5.99
N ASN A 310 23.05 -14.36 7.11
CA ASN A 310 22.51 -14.61 8.44
C ASN A 310 21.54 -13.51 8.93
N SER A 311 20.86 -12.79 8.03
CA SER A 311 19.89 -11.73 8.42
C SER A 311 18.82 -12.27 9.37
N ARG A 312 18.30 -13.48 9.11
CA ARG A 312 17.27 -14.11 9.94
C ARG A 312 17.75 -14.37 11.37
N GLY A 313 19.00 -14.81 11.58
CA GLY A 313 19.57 -15.04 12.90
C GLY A 313 19.65 -13.76 13.74
N ILE A 314 20.13 -12.68 13.11
CA ILE A 314 20.18 -11.34 13.73
C ILE A 314 18.77 -10.86 14.09
N LEU A 315 17.83 -10.88 13.13
CA LEU A 315 16.46 -10.40 13.35
C LEU A 315 15.72 -11.21 14.42
N SER A 316 15.91 -12.54 14.45
CA SER A 316 15.32 -13.39 15.48
C SER A 316 15.84 -13.03 16.88
N SER A 317 17.13 -12.72 17.00
CA SER A 317 17.72 -12.28 18.27
C SER A 317 17.22 -10.90 18.69
N LEU A 318 17.04 -9.98 17.75
CA LEU A 318 16.49 -8.65 18.02
C LEU A 318 15.00 -8.66 18.38
N GLU A 319 14.20 -9.51 17.73
CA GLU A 319 12.77 -9.68 18.02
C GLU A 319 12.53 -10.31 19.41
N GLN A 320 13.40 -11.21 19.87
CA GLN A 320 13.36 -11.77 21.23
C GLN A 320 13.54 -10.72 22.32
N GLU A 321 14.23 -9.64 21.99
CA GLU A 321 14.56 -8.51 22.87
C GLU A 321 13.63 -7.30 22.60
N ASP A 322 12.53 -7.51 21.87
CA ASP A 322 11.49 -6.51 21.54
C ASP A 322 12.03 -5.24 20.82
N TYR A 323 13.14 -5.34 20.07
CA TYR A 323 13.65 -4.22 19.27
C TYR A 323 12.81 -3.96 18.02
N LEU A 324 12.25 -5.02 17.42
CA LEU A 324 11.53 -5.00 16.14
C LEU A 324 10.61 -6.21 16.00
N GLU A 325 9.74 -6.17 15.00
CA GLU A 325 9.00 -7.33 14.49
C GLU A 325 9.43 -7.58 13.03
N PHE A 326 9.65 -8.84 12.65
CA PHE A 326 10.02 -9.16 11.27
C PHE A 326 9.14 -10.23 10.60
N PHE A 327 9.07 -10.17 9.28
CA PHE A 327 8.16 -10.94 8.44
C PHE A 327 8.95 -11.54 7.28
N GLU A 328 8.70 -12.81 6.97
CA GLU A 328 9.26 -13.41 5.75
C GLU A 328 8.29 -13.25 4.58
N THR A 329 8.78 -12.79 3.44
CA THR A 329 7.97 -12.64 2.23
C THR A 329 8.36 -13.69 1.20
N VAL A 330 7.37 -14.49 0.77
CA VAL A 330 7.53 -15.53 -0.23
C VAL A 330 6.62 -15.23 -1.42
N SER A 331 7.20 -15.14 -2.61
CA SER A 331 6.49 -14.75 -3.84
C SER A 331 6.84 -15.62 -5.03
N LYS A 332 5.98 -15.58 -6.05
CA LYS A 332 6.29 -16.12 -7.39
C LYS A 332 7.30 -15.23 -8.11
N ASP A 333 7.96 -15.78 -9.13
CA ASP A 333 8.82 -14.99 -10.01
C ASP A 333 8.02 -13.89 -10.71
N GLY A 334 8.64 -12.72 -10.90
CA GLY A 334 8.01 -11.55 -11.53
C GLY A 334 7.27 -10.62 -10.57
N VAL A 335 7.01 -11.04 -9.34
CA VAL A 335 6.31 -10.24 -8.33
C VAL A 335 7.21 -9.14 -7.76
N ASN A 336 6.69 -7.91 -7.66
CA ASN A 336 7.33 -6.84 -6.89
C ASN A 336 7.19 -7.13 -5.39
N VAL A 337 8.21 -7.76 -4.81
CA VAL A 337 8.21 -8.20 -3.40
C VAL A 337 8.17 -7.02 -2.43
N GLN A 338 8.86 -5.92 -2.76
CA GLN A 338 8.85 -4.72 -1.93
C GLN A 338 7.46 -4.06 -1.88
N GLY A 339 6.82 -3.90 -3.04
CA GLY A 339 5.46 -3.37 -3.13
C GLY A 339 4.45 -4.24 -2.35
N LYS A 340 4.56 -5.56 -2.50
CA LYS A 340 3.76 -6.54 -1.74
C LYS A 340 3.93 -6.37 -0.23
N ALA A 341 5.17 -6.26 0.26
CA ALA A 341 5.46 -6.11 1.69
C ALA A 341 4.81 -4.84 2.27
N TYR A 342 4.95 -3.70 1.58
CA TYR A 342 4.37 -2.43 2.04
C TYR A 342 2.84 -2.44 1.99
N ALA A 343 2.25 -2.96 0.91
CA ALA A 343 0.81 -3.13 0.80
C ALA A 343 0.27 -4.09 1.88
N HIS A 344 0.99 -5.18 2.17
CA HIS A 344 0.62 -6.11 3.23
C HIS A 344 0.62 -5.43 4.60
N ALA A 345 1.68 -4.73 4.96
CA ALA A 345 1.75 -4.01 6.23
C ALA A 345 0.62 -2.98 6.37
N LEU A 346 0.33 -2.23 5.31
CA LEU A 346 -0.69 -1.17 5.33
C LEU A 346 -2.13 -1.69 5.24
N SER A 347 -2.35 -2.91 4.75
CA SER A 347 -3.69 -3.50 4.60
C SER A 347 -4.03 -4.55 5.68
N PHE A 348 -3.07 -5.37 6.07
CA PHE A 348 -3.31 -6.60 6.84
C PHE A 348 -2.61 -6.64 8.19
N LEU A 349 -1.56 -5.85 8.44
CA LEU A 349 -0.92 -5.78 9.76
C LEU A 349 -1.69 -4.81 10.66
N PRO A 350 -2.34 -5.24 11.75
CA PRO A 350 -3.06 -4.32 12.65
C PRO A 350 -2.11 -3.53 13.56
N GLN A 351 -0.97 -4.11 13.96
CA GLN A 351 -0.02 -3.50 14.91
C GLN A 351 0.55 -2.18 14.39
N ILE A 352 0.68 -2.00 13.07
CA ILE A 352 1.13 -0.72 12.49
C ILE A 352 0.21 0.45 12.86
N LEU A 353 -1.07 0.17 13.15
CA LEU A 353 -2.06 1.16 13.58
C LEU A 353 -1.88 1.58 15.06
N ASN A 354 -0.96 0.96 15.80
CA ASN A 354 -0.49 1.51 17.07
C ASN A 354 0.22 2.84 16.88
N TYR A 355 0.74 3.13 15.70
CA TYR A 355 1.61 4.27 15.45
C TYR A 355 0.90 5.39 14.72
N ARG A 356 1.13 6.61 15.20
CA ARG A 356 0.56 7.84 14.65
C ARG A 356 1.16 8.21 13.29
N TRP A 357 2.40 7.78 13.05
CA TRP A 357 3.19 8.03 11.85
C TRP A 357 4.01 6.79 11.47
N VAL A 358 4.08 6.48 10.17
CA VAL A 358 4.98 5.48 9.61
C VAL A 358 5.96 6.13 8.64
N LEU A 359 7.25 5.81 8.78
CA LEU A 359 8.29 6.07 7.79
C LEU A 359 8.52 4.82 6.96
N ILE A 360 8.47 4.94 5.63
CA ILE A 360 9.01 3.92 4.72
C ILE A 360 10.39 4.35 4.28
N VAL A 361 11.38 3.47 4.48
CA VAL A 361 12.79 3.80 4.31
C VAL A 361 13.60 2.52 4.06
N ASP A 362 14.68 2.65 3.28
CA ASP A 362 15.56 1.52 2.97
C ASP A 362 16.68 1.39 4.03
N LEU A 363 17.39 0.25 4.05
CA LEU A 363 18.43 -0.01 5.05
C LEU A 363 19.71 0.82 4.86
N ASP A 364 19.82 1.51 3.73
CA ASP A 364 20.88 2.48 3.45
C ASP A 364 20.45 3.93 3.62
N GLU A 365 19.29 4.18 4.24
CA GLU A 365 18.71 5.50 4.41
C GLU A 365 18.46 5.83 5.89
N LEU A 366 18.93 7.00 6.31
CA LEU A 366 18.80 7.50 7.69
C LEU A 366 17.98 8.79 7.72
N PHE A 367 16.87 8.80 8.46
CA PHE A 367 16.10 10.02 8.72
C PHE A 367 16.82 10.93 9.70
N VAL A 368 17.06 12.19 9.34
CA VAL A 368 17.77 13.18 10.17
C VAL A 368 16.87 14.39 10.39
N TYR A 369 16.71 14.83 11.63
CA TYR A 369 16.01 16.07 11.98
C TYR A 369 16.90 17.01 12.80
N ASP A 370 16.60 18.31 12.75
CA ASP A 370 17.38 19.33 13.45
C ASP A 370 17.12 19.31 14.97
N LYS A 371 17.96 18.56 15.71
CA LYS A 371 17.93 18.52 17.18
C LYS A 371 18.26 19.86 17.86
N LYS A 372 18.83 20.84 17.14
CA LYS A 372 19.01 22.19 17.70
C LYS A 372 17.69 22.95 17.78
N GLN A 373 16.79 22.67 16.84
CA GLN A 373 15.49 23.32 16.74
C GLN A 373 14.40 22.56 17.50
N PHE A 374 14.51 21.23 17.59
CA PHE A 374 13.53 20.35 18.19
C PHE A 374 14.17 19.44 19.24
N LYS A 375 13.55 19.33 20.42
CA LYS A 375 14.08 18.52 21.53
C LYS A 375 14.13 17.03 21.16
N ASP A 376 13.10 16.56 20.46
CA ASP A 376 12.89 15.18 20.08
C ASP A 376 11.99 15.11 18.83
N LEU A 377 11.90 13.91 18.23
CA LEU A 377 11.10 13.65 17.04
C LEU A 377 9.62 14.02 17.23
N LYS A 378 9.11 13.80 18.45
CA LYS A 378 7.73 14.14 18.81
C LYS A 378 7.48 15.64 18.70
N SER A 379 8.34 16.46 19.28
CA SER A 379 8.23 17.93 19.24
C SER A 379 8.33 18.49 17.81
N TYR A 380 9.08 17.83 16.93
CA TYR A 380 9.14 18.17 15.51
C TYR A 380 7.81 17.89 14.80
N PHE A 381 7.22 16.71 14.98
CA PHE A 381 5.92 16.40 14.37
C PHE A 381 4.75 17.17 15.00
N GLU A 382 4.81 17.49 16.29
CA GLU A 382 3.84 18.40 16.92
C GLU A 382 3.91 19.81 16.31
N PHE A 383 5.11 20.28 15.90
CA PHE A 383 5.25 21.52 15.13
C PHE A 383 4.54 21.43 13.77
N LEU A 384 4.72 20.33 13.04
CA LEU A 384 4.08 20.11 11.73
C LEU A 384 2.55 20.03 11.84
N GLU A 385 2.05 19.35 12.89
CA GLU A 385 0.62 19.15 13.17
C GLU A 385 -0.12 20.40 13.62
N LYS A 386 0.58 21.52 13.91
CA LYS A 386 -0.07 22.85 14.04
C LYS A 386 -0.85 23.24 12.79
N LYS A 387 -0.52 22.63 11.65
CA LYS A 387 -1.29 22.69 10.42
C LYS A 387 -1.81 21.29 10.09
N GLN A 388 -2.93 21.21 9.40
CA GLN A 388 -3.44 19.94 8.90
C GLN A 388 -2.40 19.27 8.00
N VAL A 389 -2.07 18.01 8.28
CA VAL A 389 -1.04 17.24 7.58
C VAL A 389 -1.29 15.74 7.78
N ASP A 390 -1.15 15.00 6.70
CA ASP A 390 -1.23 13.54 6.70
C ASP A 390 0.03 12.86 6.18
N THR A 391 0.84 13.57 5.42
CA THR A 391 2.14 13.09 4.93
C THR A 391 3.13 14.24 4.85
N VAL A 392 4.37 13.93 5.23
CA VAL A 392 5.49 14.86 5.21
C VAL A 392 6.56 14.27 4.31
N ALA A 393 6.99 15.03 3.30
CA ALA A 393 8.06 14.65 2.39
C ALA A 393 9.40 15.22 2.84
N PHE A 394 10.45 14.43 2.66
CA PHE A 394 11.82 14.71 3.05
C PHE A 394 12.75 14.45 1.89
N ASP A 395 13.60 15.42 1.59
CA ASP A 395 14.56 15.34 0.49
C ASP A 395 15.64 14.30 0.78
N TRP A 396 16.05 13.57 -0.27
CA TRP A 396 17.24 12.73 -0.24
C TRP A 396 18.51 13.57 -0.35
N ILE A 397 19.43 13.32 0.58
CA ILE A 397 20.79 13.85 0.58
C ILE A 397 21.74 12.67 0.40
N ASN A 398 22.37 12.57 -0.77
CA ASN A 398 23.30 11.47 -1.05
C ASN A 398 24.59 11.65 -0.27
N ILE A 399 25.04 10.58 0.39
CA ILE A 399 26.28 10.57 1.16
C ILE A 399 27.38 9.87 0.36
N GLY A 400 28.49 10.58 0.18
CA GLY A 400 29.65 10.09 -0.56
C GLY A 400 30.39 8.95 0.16
N SER A 401 31.10 8.14 -0.63
CA SER A 401 31.88 6.97 -0.18
C SER A 401 33.10 7.30 0.68
N ASN A 402 33.48 8.59 0.78
CA ASN A 402 34.71 9.05 1.45
C ASN A 402 35.98 8.30 0.99
N LYS A 403 36.00 7.88 -0.28
CA LYS A 403 37.10 7.10 -0.90
C LYS A 403 37.39 5.77 -0.19
N GLN A 404 36.44 5.25 0.59
CA GLN A 404 36.57 3.96 1.27
C GLN A 404 36.53 2.82 0.24
N ILE A 405 37.58 2.02 0.20
CA ILE A 405 37.67 0.86 -0.70
C ILE A 405 37.09 -0.37 -0.01
N THR A 406 37.52 -0.61 1.23
CA THR A 406 37.17 -1.79 2.01
C THR A 406 36.05 -1.53 3.00
N TRP A 407 35.32 -2.58 3.35
CA TRP A 407 34.37 -2.59 4.46
C TRP A 407 35.12 -2.65 5.81
N SER A 408 34.55 -2.00 6.82
CA SER A 408 34.97 -2.12 8.22
C SER A 408 33.72 -2.22 9.12
N GLU A 409 33.91 -2.77 10.32
CA GLU A 409 32.86 -2.92 11.34
C GLU A 409 32.46 -1.60 12.01
N GLU A 410 33.10 -0.48 11.65
CA GLU A 410 32.76 0.82 12.18
C GLU A 410 31.38 1.30 11.67
N PRO A 411 30.59 2.02 12.50
CA PRO A 411 29.34 2.61 12.06
C PRO A 411 29.49 3.67 10.95
N TYR A 412 28.40 3.96 10.23
CA TYR A 412 28.28 5.00 9.22
C TYR A 412 28.81 6.36 9.70
N PHE A 413 28.56 6.70 10.96
CA PHE A 413 29.01 7.96 11.59
C PHE A 413 30.52 8.15 11.63
N ASP A 414 31.28 7.06 11.58
CA ASP A 414 32.75 7.07 11.61
C ASP A 414 33.34 6.97 10.21
N ARG A 415 32.67 6.24 9.32
CA ARG A 415 33.22 5.86 8.02
C ARG A 415 32.97 6.89 6.93
N PHE A 416 31.80 7.51 6.93
CA PHE A 416 31.31 8.32 5.82
C PHE A 416 31.11 9.79 6.21
N SER A 417 31.20 10.67 5.21
CA SER A 417 31.06 12.12 5.40
C SER A 417 29.66 12.48 5.91
N ASN A 418 29.56 13.38 6.88
CA ASN A 418 28.28 14.00 7.27
C ASN A 418 27.78 15.05 6.26
N LYS A 419 28.58 15.33 5.22
CA LYS A 419 28.26 16.24 4.11
C LYS A 419 27.83 15.42 2.90
N GLY A 420 26.63 15.69 2.42
CA GLY A 420 26.09 15.08 1.22
C GLY A 420 25.78 16.09 0.13
N PHE A 421 25.28 15.60 -1.00
CA PHE A 421 24.98 16.40 -2.17
C PHE A 421 23.61 16.02 -2.74
N LEU A 422 23.03 16.95 -3.51
CA LEU A 422 21.77 16.75 -4.23
C LEU A 422 22.10 16.29 -5.65
N GLU A 423 21.53 15.17 -6.08
CA GLU A 423 21.77 14.67 -7.44
C GLU A 423 20.49 14.17 -8.12
N HIS A 424 19.53 13.69 -7.34
CA HIS A 424 18.26 13.18 -7.82
C HIS A 424 17.13 13.70 -6.95
N GLU A 425 16.11 14.29 -7.56
CA GLU A 425 14.91 14.88 -6.94
C GLU A 425 14.00 13.79 -6.35
N LYS A 426 14.52 12.98 -5.44
CA LYS A 426 13.79 11.90 -4.78
C LYS A 426 13.56 12.28 -3.32
N LEU A 427 12.45 11.79 -2.81
CA LEU A 427 11.99 12.05 -1.46
C LEU A 427 11.58 10.74 -0.78
N LYS A 428 11.54 10.75 0.55
CA LYS A 428 10.77 9.77 1.34
C LYS A 428 9.68 10.48 2.09
N THR A 429 8.72 9.71 2.56
CA THR A 429 7.57 10.26 3.28
C THR A 429 7.36 9.59 4.63
N ILE A 430 6.94 10.40 5.59
CA ILE A 430 6.35 9.94 6.84
C ILE A 430 4.87 10.28 6.80
N PHE A 431 3.98 9.28 6.96
CA PHE A 431 2.55 9.45 6.73
C PHE A 431 1.68 8.70 7.74
N ARG A 432 0.36 8.97 7.70
CA ARG A 432 -0.64 8.28 8.54
C ARG A 432 -0.89 6.86 8.03
N PRO A 433 -0.49 5.79 8.74
CA PRO A 433 -0.67 4.42 8.25
C PRO A 433 -2.15 4.04 8.10
N ALA A 434 -3.02 4.53 9.01
CA ALA A 434 -4.46 4.23 9.01
C ALA A 434 -5.23 4.74 7.79
N LYS A 435 -4.64 5.66 7.00
CA LYS A 435 -5.27 6.31 5.85
C LYS A 435 -4.67 5.88 4.51
N ALA A 436 -3.61 5.07 4.52
CA ALA A 436 -2.92 4.64 3.30
C ALA A 436 -3.48 3.30 2.80
N ALA A 437 -3.70 3.21 1.50
CA ALA A 437 -4.06 1.97 0.81
C ALA A 437 -2.88 1.01 0.72
N LYS A 438 -1.76 1.55 0.27
CA LYS A 438 -0.47 0.91 0.12
C LYS A 438 0.58 2.00 0.05
N SER A 439 1.83 1.64 -0.24
CA SER A 439 2.87 2.62 -0.48
C SER A 439 3.86 2.12 -1.51
N TYR A 440 4.35 3.05 -2.32
CA TYR A 440 5.61 2.89 -3.03
C TYR A 440 6.77 3.22 -2.07
N PRO A 441 8.04 2.95 -2.45
CA PRO A 441 9.18 3.26 -1.59
C PRO A 441 9.29 4.72 -1.18
N HIS A 442 8.70 5.63 -1.97
CA HIS A 442 8.82 7.08 -1.81
C HIS A 442 7.56 7.75 -1.25
N PHE A 443 6.37 7.23 -1.58
CA PHE A 443 5.10 7.90 -1.25
C PHE A 443 3.95 6.91 -1.00
N PRO A 444 3.03 7.26 -0.09
CA PRO A 444 1.84 6.47 0.15
C PRO A 444 0.82 6.66 -0.98
N VAL A 445 0.01 5.62 -1.19
CA VAL A 445 -1.14 5.64 -2.08
C VAL A 445 -2.40 5.84 -1.23
N GLU A 446 -3.22 6.81 -1.62
CA GLU A 446 -4.50 7.12 -0.97
C GLU A 446 -5.66 6.35 -1.61
N PHE A 447 -6.77 6.22 -0.88
CA PHE A 447 -8.02 5.72 -1.43
C PHE A 447 -8.73 6.82 -2.22
N ASP A 448 -9.58 6.46 -3.18
CA ASP A 448 -10.32 7.42 -4.01
C ASP A 448 -11.24 8.38 -3.24
N ASN A 449 -11.72 7.96 -2.07
CA ASN A 449 -12.56 8.75 -1.17
C ASN A 449 -11.78 9.64 -0.19
N TYR A 450 -10.45 9.66 -0.26
CA TYR A 450 -9.60 10.44 0.64
C TYR A 450 -8.42 11.07 -0.08
N SER A 451 -8.03 12.28 0.31
CA SER A 451 -6.82 12.92 -0.22
C SER A 451 -5.92 13.42 0.90
N PHE A 452 -4.67 12.96 0.90
CA PHE A 452 -3.64 13.36 1.83
C PHE A 452 -3.29 14.84 1.68
N ILE A 453 -3.24 15.52 2.82
CA ILE A 453 -2.64 16.85 2.91
C ILE A 453 -1.13 16.67 3.10
N ARG A 454 -0.39 17.07 2.07
CA ARG A 454 1.05 16.82 1.93
C ARG A 454 1.86 18.06 2.30
N ARG A 455 2.91 17.91 3.09
CA ARG A 455 3.82 19.01 3.47
C ARG A 455 5.28 18.64 3.31
N ASN A 456 6.16 19.63 3.17
CA ASN A 456 7.62 19.42 3.24
C ASN A 456 8.12 19.49 4.70
N SER A 457 9.44 19.36 4.90
CA SER A 457 10.08 19.32 6.23
C SER A 457 9.84 20.57 7.10
N VAL A 458 9.51 21.72 6.51
CA VAL A 458 9.22 22.95 7.28
C VAL A 458 7.72 23.22 7.46
N GLY A 459 6.86 22.34 6.95
CA GLY A 459 5.40 22.45 7.05
C GLY A 459 4.75 23.31 5.97
N ASN A 460 5.43 23.57 4.84
CA ASN A 460 4.80 24.19 3.67
C ASN A 460 3.96 23.16 2.92
N LEU A 461 2.82 23.58 2.37
CA LEU A 461 1.91 22.72 1.61
C LEU A 461 2.57 22.35 0.27
N LEU A 462 2.60 21.06 -0.05
CA LEU A 462 2.98 20.58 -1.38
C LEU A 462 1.72 20.53 -2.25
N LYS A 463 1.77 21.13 -3.44
CA LYS A 463 0.59 21.29 -4.30
C LYS A 463 0.21 20.02 -5.07
N THR A 464 1.13 19.08 -5.16
CA THR A 464 1.03 18.00 -6.13
C THR A 464 0.17 16.87 -5.63
N ARG A 465 -0.96 16.67 -6.33
CA ARG A 465 -1.76 15.45 -6.27
C ARG A 465 -0.97 14.32 -6.94
N GLN A 466 -1.37 13.08 -6.64
CA GLN A 466 -0.72 11.85 -7.09
C GLN A 466 -0.33 11.80 -8.59
N ASN A 467 -1.01 12.52 -9.49
CA ASN A 467 -0.92 12.27 -10.95
C ASN A 467 -0.79 13.48 -11.87
N GLU A 468 -0.20 14.61 -11.46
CA GLU A 468 -0.05 15.75 -12.39
C GLU A 468 1.07 15.60 -13.45
N GLU A 469 1.88 14.54 -13.47
CA GLU A 469 2.92 14.39 -14.50
C GLU A 469 3.11 12.97 -15.05
N LYS A 470 3.38 12.89 -16.37
CA LYS A 470 3.70 11.70 -17.19
C LYS A 470 4.86 10.80 -16.67
N HIS A 471 5.42 11.09 -15.49
CA HIS A 471 6.57 10.41 -14.89
C HIS A 471 6.27 9.79 -13.50
N GLY A 472 4.99 9.66 -13.15
CA GLY A 472 4.56 9.05 -11.89
C GLY A 472 4.51 10.05 -10.72
N PRO A 473 3.92 9.63 -9.58
CA PRO A 473 3.67 10.52 -8.46
C PRO A 473 4.99 11.01 -7.87
N LEU A 474 5.26 12.31 -8.01
CA LEU A 474 6.42 13.04 -7.46
C LEU A 474 7.76 12.96 -8.21
N GLY A 475 7.82 12.43 -9.43
CA GLY A 475 9.06 12.37 -10.21
C GLY A 475 9.68 13.72 -10.64
N LYS A 476 9.06 14.88 -10.31
CA LYS A 476 9.47 16.21 -10.79
C LYS A 476 9.18 17.40 -9.85
N HIS A 477 9.07 17.19 -8.55
CA HIS A 477 8.76 18.27 -7.61
C HIS A 477 9.86 18.58 -6.60
N LEU A 478 11.07 18.93 -7.06
CA LEU A 478 11.85 19.96 -6.35
C LEU A 478 11.33 21.38 -6.63
N ASN A 479 10.46 21.62 -7.62
CA ASN A 479 10.19 23.02 -8.04
C ASN A 479 9.09 23.79 -7.30
N ASP A 480 8.34 23.19 -6.37
CA ASP A 480 7.29 23.94 -5.66
C ASP A 480 7.77 24.63 -4.37
N ALA A 481 8.85 24.14 -3.72
CA ALA A 481 9.70 24.79 -2.69
C ALA A 481 10.47 23.72 -1.88
N PRO A 482 11.67 23.27 -2.33
CA PRO A 482 12.48 22.33 -1.56
C PRO A 482 13.04 23.10 -0.36
N ASP A 483 12.72 22.61 0.84
CA ASP A 483 13.14 23.23 2.08
C ASP A 483 13.41 22.14 3.10
N SER A 484 14.69 21.81 3.19
CA SER A 484 15.24 20.67 3.94
C SER A 484 15.78 21.09 5.31
N ARG A 485 15.48 22.31 5.77
CA ARG A 485 16.10 22.92 6.96
C ARG A 485 15.86 22.17 8.25
N PHE A 486 14.72 21.50 8.38
CA PHE A 486 14.34 20.86 9.64
C PHE A 486 14.51 19.35 9.60
N ALA A 487 14.43 18.71 8.43
CA ALA A 487 14.64 17.28 8.30
C ALA A 487 14.91 16.83 6.87
N VAL A 488 15.65 15.72 6.75
CA VAL A 488 16.12 15.11 5.50
C VAL A 488 16.25 13.59 5.65
N ILE A 489 16.49 12.92 4.53
CA ILE A 489 16.95 11.52 4.49
C ILE A 489 18.38 11.50 3.97
N TYR A 490 19.31 11.01 4.77
CA TYR A 490 20.67 10.74 4.33
C TYR A 490 20.73 9.38 3.65
N HIS A 491 21.13 9.34 2.38
CA HIS A 491 21.18 8.12 1.58
C HIS A 491 22.63 7.65 1.39
N TYR A 492 22.99 6.58 2.10
CA TYR A 492 24.29 5.91 2.01
C TYR A 492 24.28 4.86 0.89
N TYR A 493 23.95 5.30 -0.33
CA TYR A 493 23.82 4.41 -1.48
C TYR A 493 25.17 3.78 -1.89
N PHE A 494 26.23 4.58 -1.92
CA PHE A 494 27.53 4.18 -2.46
C PHE A 494 28.36 3.35 -1.47
N LYS A 495 28.53 3.84 -0.23
CA LYS A 495 29.41 3.26 0.79
C LYS A 495 30.80 2.90 0.22
N SER A 496 31.47 1.85 0.71
CA SER A 496 32.75 1.40 0.15
C SER A 496 32.59 0.65 -1.18
N ILE A 497 33.68 0.44 -1.92
CA ILE A 497 33.66 -0.38 -3.16
C ILE A 497 33.16 -1.81 -2.87
N GLU A 498 33.67 -2.44 -1.81
CA GLU A 498 33.23 -3.78 -1.39
C GLU A 498 31.73 -3.84 -1.10
N GLU A 499 31.20 -2.85 -0.38
CA GLU A 499 29.77 -2.76 -0.06
C GLU A 499 28.91 -2.48 -1.30
N PHE A 500 29.40 -1.68 -2.23
CA PHE A 500 28.73 -1.40 -3.49
C PHE A 500 28.61 -2.65 -4.36
N ILE A 501 29.68 -3.45 -4.46
CA ILE A 501 29.68 -4.74 -5.16
C ILE A 501 28.74 -5.73 -4.47
N TRP A 502 28.77 -5.81 -3.14
CA TRP A 502 27.84 -6.63 -2.36
C TRP A 502 26.37 -6.25 -2.60
N LYS A 503 26.05 -4.94 -2.49
CA LYS A 503 24.72 -4.40 -2.80
C LYS A 503 24.28 -4.77 -4.21
N SER A 504 25.22 -4.84 -5.13
CA SER A 504 24.91 -5.15 -6.52
C SER A 504 24.55 -6.61 -6.77
N ALA A 505 25.09 -7.55 -5.98
CA ALA A 505 24.87 -8.99 -6.19
C ALA A 505 23.51 -9.51 -5.68
N ARG A 506 22.83 -8.78 -4.79
CA ARG A 506 21.63 -9.25 -4.07
C ARG A 506 20.28 -8.94 -4.74
N ASN A 507 20.29 -8.53 -6.02
CA ASN A 507 19.12 -8.01 -6.78
C ASN A 507 18.49 -6.77 -6.14
N ARG A 508 17.55 -6.11 -6.83
CA ARG A 508 16.79 -4.96 -6.29
C ARG A 508 15.40 -5.41 -5.84
N GLY A 509 14.89 -4.87 -4.73
CA GLY A 509 13.63 -5.30 -4.11
C GLY A 509 12.37 -4.86 -4.87
N ASP A 510 12.46 -3.76 -5.60
CA ASP A 510 11.41 -3.18 -6.46
C ASP A 510 11.38 -3.77 -7.87
N HIS A 511 12.30 -4.68 -8.20
CA HIS A 511 12.41 -5.34 -9.51
C HIS A 511 12.30 -6.87 -9.39
N PRO A 512 11.84 -7.55 -10.45
CA PRO A 512 11.92 -9.00 -10.53
C PRO A 512 13.35 -9.52 -10.34
N LYS A 513 13.48 -10.69 -9.72
CA LYS A 513 14.76 -11.36 -9.50
C LYS A 513 15.45 -11.67 -10.83
N ASN A 514 16.67 -11.18 -11.01
CA ASN A 514 17.55 -11.55 -12.11
C ASN A 514 18.58 -12.57 -11.61
N THR A 515 18.76 -13.65 -12.37
CA THR A 515 19.71 -14.72 -12.03
C THR A 515 21.15 -14.40 -12.45
N ASP A 516 21.35 -13.43 -13.37
CA ASP A 516 22.70 -12.99 -13.76
C ASP A 516 23.09 -11.72 -12.98
N PHE A 517 24.04 -11.86 -12.04
CA PHE A 517 24.53 -10.77 -11.20
C PHE A 517 25.31 -9.69 -11.98
N LEU A 518 25.74 -9.94 -13.22
CA LEU A 518 26.30 -8.88 -14.07
C LEU A 518 25.22 -7.98 -14.67
N ASN A 519 23.98 -8.49 -14.74
CA ASN A 519 22.81 -7.75 -15.21
C ASN A 519 21.99 -7.13 -14.05
N THR A 520 22.53 -7.14 -12.82
CA THR A 520 21.95 -6.45 -11.66
C THR A 520 22.59 -5.06 -11.48
N SER A 521 22.74 -4.56 -10.25
CA SER A 521 23.25 -3.20 -10.01
C SER A 521 24.77 -3.05 -10.25
N PHE A 522 25.50 -4.11 -10.56
CA PHE A 522 26.92 -4.04 -10.95
C PHE A 522 27.03 -3.88 -12.47
N ASN A 523 26.27 -2.96 -13.05
CA ASN A 523 26.35 -2.64 -14.47
C ASN A 523 27.17 -1.38 -14.68
N GLU A 524 27.67 -1.19 -15.90
CA GLU A 524 28.57 -0.08 -16.24
C GLU A 524 27.98 1.30 -15.91
N ILE A 525 26.66 1.50 -16.07
CA ILE A 525 26.01 2.79 -15.79
C ILE A 525 26.13 3.14 -14.31
N LEU A 526 25.77 2.21 -13.42
CA LEU A 526 25.80 2.43 -11.98
C LEU A 526 27.22 2.48 -11.43
N VAL A 527 28.15 1.72 -12.02
CA VAL A 527 29.57 1.78 -11.64
C VAL A 527 30.19 3.11 -12.07
N THR A 528 29.87 3.60 -13.26
CA THR A 528 30.28 4.94 -13.72
C THR A 528 29.80 6.00 -12.72
N TRP A 529 28.51 5.92 -12.34
CA TRP A 529 27.93 6.82 -11.36
C TRP A 529 28.63 6.76 -9.99
N PHE A 530 28.98 5.56 -9.51
CA PHE A 530 29.78 5.42 -8.29
C PHE A 530 31.15 6.09 -8.44
N LEU A 531 31.87 5.83 -9.54
CA LEU A 531 33.24 6.33 -9.71
C LEU A 531 33.31 7.85 -9.83
N GLU A 532 32.34 8.47 -10.49
CA GLU A 532 32.21 9.94 -10.56
C GLU A 532 32.20 10.55 -9.14
N HIS A 533 31.42 9.97 -8.23
CA HIS A 533 31.31 10.44 -6.83
C HIS A 533 32.47 10.01 -5.94
N PHE A 534 33.06 8.86 -6.22
CA PHE A 534 34.23 8.35 -5.49
C PHE A 534 35.47 9.21 -5.78
N GLU A 535 35.67 9.60 -7.04
CA GLU A 535 36.82 10.39 -7.47
C GLU A 535 36.65 11.87 -7.16
N ALA A 536 35.41 12.36 -7.17
CA ALA A 536 35.10 13.72 -6.77
C ALA A 536 35.69 14.03 -5.38
N GLU A 537 36.43 15.12 -5.30
CA GLU A 537 36.71 15.77 -4.03
C GLU A 537 35.37 16.35 -3.57
N ASN A 538 34.58 15.59 -2.82
CA ASN A 538 33.31 16.03 -2.20
C ASN A 538 33.57 17.09 -1.11
N THR A 539 34.30 18.14 -1.45
CA THR A 539 34.69 19.29 -0.64
C THR A 539 33.63 20.40 -0.71
N VAL A 540 32.69 20.30 -1.64
CA VAL A 540 31.58 21.24 -1.81
C VAL A 540 30.30 20.42 -1.57
N THR A 541 29.75 20.37 -0.35
CA THR A 541 28.82 21.39 0.13
C THR A 541 28.48 21.12 1.61
N SER A 542 28.74 22.08 2.49
CA SER A 542 28.12 22.18 3.83
C SER A 542 27.76 23.60 4.17
N ASP A 543 28.57 24.56 3.74
CA ASP A 543 28.41 25.94 4.19
C ASP A 543 27.29 26.66 3.43
N SER A 544 26.81 26.09 2.31
CA SER A 544 25.74 26.65 1.47
C SER A 544 24.42 25.89 1.50
N LEU A 545 24.37 24.66 2.05
CA LEU A 545 23.16 23.84 2.08
C LEU A 545 22.59 23.80 3.49
N SER A 546 21.35 24.23 3.66
CA SER A 546 20.67 24.32 4.94
C SER A 546 19.91 23.03 5.26
N PHE A 547 20.62 21.97 5.65
CA PHE A 547 19.99 20.75 6.17
C PHE A 547 20.64 20.31 7.50
N PRO A 548 19.93 19.49 8.32
CA PRO A 548 20.40 19.06 9.62
C PRO A 548 21.72 18.26 9.56
N ASP A 549 22.61 18.53 10.51
CA ASP A 549 23.83 17.74 10.70
C ASP A 549 23.55 16.50 11.55
N ILE A 550 23.78 15.32 10.98
CA ILE A 550 23.56 14.02 11.64
C ILE A 550 24.45 13.81 12.87
N SER A 551 25.57 14.55 13.00
CA SER A 551 26.51 14.41 14.12
C SER A 551 25.87 14.62 15.50
N PHE A 552 24.80 15.42 15.60
CA PHE A 552 24.05 15.64 16.83
C PHE A 552 23.26 14.40 17.31
N LEU A 553 23.12 13.38 16.45
CA LEU A 553 22.47 12.12 16.77
C LEU A 553 23.45 11.03 17.22
N ARG A 554 24.76 11.27 17.05
CA ARG A 554 25.83 10.30 17.25
C ARG A 554 25.83 9.69 18.65
N ASP A 555 25.79 10.51 19.70
CA ASP A 555 25.87 10.01 21.09
C ASP A 555 24.68 9.09 21.43
N HIS A 556 23.46 9.50 21.03
CA HIS A 556 22.25 8.70 21.25
C HIS A 556 22.33 7.36 20.49
N PHE A 557 22.89 7.38 19.28
CA PHE A 557 23.10 6.17 18.50
C PHE A 557 24.05 5.21 19.23
N TYR A 558 25.23 5.65 19.68
CA TYR A 558 26.17 4.76 20.37
C TYR A 558 25.60 4.23 21.69
N GLU A 559 24.87 5.06 22.45
CA GLU A 559 24.17 4.61 23.65
C GLU A 559 23.25 3.42 23.35
N GLU A 560 22.52 3.43 22.24
CA GLU A 560 21.62 2.35 21.87
C GLU A 560 22.35 1.16 21.24
N TYR A 561 23.33 1.44 20.38
CA TYR A 561 24.12 0.42 19.69
C TYR A 561 24.95 -0.41 20.67
N GLU A 562 25.58 0.22 21.67
CA GLU A 562 26.33 -0.51 22.71
C GLU A 562 25.44 -1.39 23.57
N LYS A 563 24.22 -0.94 23.91
CA LYS A 563 23.22 -1.78 24.60
C LYS A 563 22.89 -3.00 23.75
N MET A 564 22.62 -2.82 22.46
CA MET A 564 22.31 -3.91 21.55
C MET A 564 23.48 -4.90 21.42
N LEU A 565 24.70 -4.41 21.27
CA LEU A 565 25.91 -5.25 21.19
C LEU A 565 26.27 -5.94 22.51
N SER A 566 25.72 -5.49 23.64
CA SER A 566 25.87 -6.16 24.94
C SER A 566 25.08 -7.48 25.02
N ILE A 567 24.12 -7.69 24.10
CA ILE A 567 23.29 -8.90 24.03
C ILE A 567 24.11 -10.01 23.35
N PRO A 568 24.45 -11.11 24.06
CA PRO A 568 25.40 -12.10 23.56
C PRO A 568 24.94 -12.80 22.27
N THR A 569 23.64 -13.10 22.15
CA THR A 569 23.06 -13.73 20.96
C THR A 569 23.14 -12.81 19.75
N VAL A 570 22.75 -11.54 19.90
CA VAL A 570 22.86 -10.54 18.83
C VAL A 570 24.31 -10.40 18.36
N LYS A 571 25.26 -10.24 19.28
CA LYS A 571 26.69 -10.13 18.94
C LYS A 571 27.23 -11.36 18.21
N TYR A 572 26.80 -12.55 18.63
CA TYR A 572 27.17 -13.81 17.98
C TYR A 572 26.63 -13.92 16.56
N GLU A 573 25.34 -13.63 16.35
CA GLU A 573 24.71 -13.68 15.02
C GLU A 573 25.29 -12.65 14.05
N ILE A 574 25.68 -11.47 14.55
CA ILE A 574 26.43 -10.46 13.79
C ILE A 574 27.78 -11.02 13.35
N SER A 575 28.55 -11.61 14.27
CA SER A 575 29.85 -12.22 13.95
C SER A 575 29.73 -13.26 12.83
N ILE A 576 28.73 -14.14 12.89
CA ILE A 576 28.46 -15.12 11.84
C ILE A 576 28.16 -14.42 10.51
N ASN A 577 27.33 -13.37 10.52
CA ASN A 577 26.96 -12.65 9.32
C ASN A 577 28.18 -12.00 8.65
N VAL A 578 29.08 -11.41 9.45
CA VAL A 578 30.34 -10.80 8.98
C VAL A 578 31.23 -11.85 8.31
N ASP A 579 31.37 -13.04 8.90
CA ASP A 579 32.14 -14.13 8.30
C ASP A 579 31.53 -14.60 6.98
N ILE A 580 30.20 -14.71 6.90
CA ILE A 580 29.49 -15.04 5.65
C ILE A 580 29.69 -13.96 4.61
N PHE A 581 29.58 -12.68 4.99
CA PHE A 581 29.80 -11.54 4.11
C PHE A 581 31.20 -11.58 3.49
N LYS A 582 32.25 -11.69 4.31
CA LYS A 582 33.64 -11.76 3.83
C LYS A 582 33.86 -12.92 2.85
N ASN A 583 33.45 -14.12 3.23
CA ASN A 583 33.58 -15.31 2.36
C ASN A 583 32.82 -15.19 1.03
N LYS A 584 31.60 -14.64 1.07
CA LYS A 584 30.79 -14.45 -0.14
C LYS A 584 31.32 -13.33 -1.02
N LEU A 585 31.83 -12.24 -0.44
CA LEU A 585 32.45 -11.16 -1.17
C LEU A 585 33.69 -11.66 -1.93
N ASP A 586 34.56 -12.43 -1.29
CA ASP A 586 35.72 -13.04 -1.94
C ASP A 586 35.30 -13.92 -3.13
N THR A 587 34.28 -14.77 -2.91
CA THR A 587 33.72 -15.64 -3.95
C THR A 587 33.12 -14.82 -5.09
N LEU A 588 32.43 -13.72 -4.78
CA LEU A 588 31.82 -12.83 -5.76
C LEU A 588 32.88 -12.11 -6.61
N LEU A 589 33.92 -11.57 -5.97
CA LEU A 589 35.04 -10.92 -6.66
C LEU A 589 35.77 -11.90 -7.58
N GLN A 590 36.01 -13.14 -7.13
CA GLN A 590 36.58 -14.19 -8.00
C GLN A 590 35.72 -14.47 -9.23
N LYS A 591 34.39 -14.57 -9.05
CA LYS A 591 33.45 -14.78 -10.17
C LYS A 591 33.41 -13.60 -11.13
N ILE A 592 33.47 -12.37 -10.62
CA ILE A 592 33.55 -11.17 -11.45
C ILE A 592 34.85 -11.19 -12.26
N SER A 593 35.99 -11.45 -11.62
CA SER A 593 37.30 -11.51 -12.28
C SER A 593 37.41 -12.60 -13.34
N GLN A 594 36.73 -13.74 -13.15
CA GLN A 594 36.66 -14.81 -14.17
C GLN A 594 35.84 -14.43 -15.41
N ARG A 595 35.01 -13.38 -15.34
CA ARG A 595 34.18 -12.89 -16.44
C ARG A 595 34.64 -11.51 -16.92
N LYS A 596 35.92 -11.16 -16.72
CA LYS A 596 36.48 -9.83 -17.00
C LYS A 596 36.29 -9.40 -18.45
N GLU A 597 36.21 -10.33 -19.40
CA GLU A 597 35.96 -10.02 -20.81
C GLU A 597 34.56 -9.45 -21.10
N PHE A 598 33.61 -9.58 -20.17
CA PHE A 598 32.24 -9.06 -20.29
C PHE A 598 32.03 -7.73 -19.55
N LEU A 599 33.08 -7.20 -18.91
CA LEU A 599 33.01 -5.97 -18.13
C LEU A 599 33.35 -4.74 -18.98
N GLY A 600 32.67 -3.63 -18.69
CA GLY A 600 33.00 -2.31 -19.19
C GLY A 600 34.26 -1.72 -18.55
N GLU A 601 34.67 -0.56 -19.07
CA GLU A 601 35.91 0.11 -18.67
C GLU A 601 35.87 0.53 -17.20
N ASN A 602 34.76 1.09 -16.73
CA ASN A 602 34.60 1.56 -15.37
C ASN A 602 34.47 0.41 -14.37
N GLN A 603 33.82 -0.69 -14.74
CA GLN A 603 33.85 -1.94 -13.98
C GLN A 603 35.29 -2.47 -13.77
N ILE A 604 36.09 -2.51 -14.84
CA ILE A 604 37.50 -2.96 -14.76
C ILE A 604 38.32 -2.00 -13.89
N LYS A 605 38.12 -0.69 -14.04
CA LYS A 605 38.77 0.34 -13.24
C LYS A 605 38.48 0.15 -11.75
N MET A 606 37.22 -0.01 -11.37
CA MET A 606 36.83 -0.26 -9.98
C MET A 606 37.50 -1.52 -9.40
N LEU A 607 37.53 -2.63 -10.14
CA LEU A 607 38.19 -3.86 -9.68
C LEU A 607 39.69 -3.67 -9.46
N SER A 608 40.37 -2.90 -10.32
CA SER A 608 41.80 -2.61 -10.15
C SER A 608 42.12 -1.80 -8.88
N MET A 609 41.12 -1.14 -8.28
CA MET A 609 41.27 -0.40 -7.02
C MET A 609 41.22 -1.32 -5.81
N LEU A 610 40.59 -2.50 -5.92
CA LEU A 610 40.59 -3.54 -4.87
C LEU A 610 41.90 -4.35 -4.84
N GLU A 611 42.66 -4.35 -5.94
CA GLU A 611 43.93 -5.07 -6.07
C GLU A 611 45.14 -4.28 -5.54
N LYS A 612 44.96 -2.99 -5.23
CA LYS A 612 45.99 -2.07 -4.73
C LYS A 612 45.94 -1.93 -3.22
#